data_AF-A0A9R0KAX9-F1
#
_entry.id   AF-A0A9R0KAX9-F1
#
_cell.length_a   1.000
_cell.length_b   1.000
_cell.length_c   1.000
_cell.angle_alpha   90.00
_cell.angle_beta   90.00
_cell.angle_gamma   90.00
#
_symmetry.space_group_name_H-M   'P 1'
#
loop_
_entity.id
_entity.type
_entity.pdbx_description
1 polymer ?
#
loop_
_entity_poly.entity_id
_entity_poly.type
_entity_poly.pdbx_seq_one_letter_code
_entity_poly.pdbx_strand_id
1 'polypeptide(L)'
;MMNEPPVFSTQDLEGSSEPVEVEQEPIYLRLFEKTKKHKKKDGGSGWEPIAEKNYEELKKLHEAQIEEHGKDTLNVKDAYIKVLKPKSGYVRGLGSGARPPKKGRNGENNERVELSTQVNTLSASNEELRVSNEQLKGSNEELKASNEELKAEFSRMNKEAIEREQKLREDMLKMFEDMRNNGSKTSS
;
A
#
# COMPACT_ATOMS: atom_id res chain seq x y z
N MET A 1 -16.30 54.59 -47.53
CA MET A 1 -17.09 55.51 -46.68
C MET A 1 -18.48 55.52 -47.28
N MET A 2 -19.58 55.11 -46.67
CA MET A 2 -19.93 54.68 -45.31
C MET A 2 -21.20 53.82 -45.51
N ASN A 3 -21.29 52.65 -44.89
CA ASN A 3 -22.15 52.33 -43.74
C ASN A 3 -23.64 52.71 -43.84
N GLU A 4 -24.43 51.61 -43.86
CA GLU A 4 -25.75 51.33 -43.25
C GLU A 4 -27.01 52.01 -43.85
N PRO A 5 -28.10 51.24 -43.95
CA PRO A 5 -29.18 51.43 -42.97
C PRO A 5 -29.84 50.13 -42.46
N PRO A 6 -30.67 50.24 -41.41
CA PRO A 6 -30.73 49.24 -40.35
C PRO A 6 -32.16 48.70 -40.07
N VAL A 7 -32.23 47.82 -39.06
CA VAL A 7 -33.40 47.44 -38.22
C VAL A 7 -34.54 46.69 -38.95
N PHE A 8 -35.20 45.64 -38.46
CA PHE A 8 -35.85 45.31 -37.17
C PHE A 8 -36.19 43.78 -37.29
N SER A 9 -36.35 42.92 -36.27
CA SER A 9 -36.97 43.07 -34.97
C SER A 9 -36.50 41.99 -33.99
N THR A 10 -36.47 42.38 -32.73
CA THR A 10 -36.48 41.56 -31.52
C THR A 10 -37.81 40.83 -31.32
N GLN A 11 -37.76 39.85 -30.39
CA GLN A 11 -38.82 39.07 -29.73
C GLN A 11 -38.97 37.68 -30.38
N ASP A 12 -38.64 36.58 -29.70
CA ASP A 12 -39.26 36.18 -28.42
C ASP A 12 -38.33 35.46 -27.41
N LEU A 13 -38.55 35.84 -26.14
CA LEU A 13 -38.61 35.07 -24.89
C LEU A 13 -37.58 33.94 -24.61
N GLU A 14 -36.61 34.14 -23.71
CA GLU A 14 -36.67 33.96 -22.23
C GLU A 14 -36.67 32.51 -21.71
N GLY A 15 -35.72 32.24 -20.80
CA GLY A 15 -35.59 31.03 -19.98
C GLY A 15 -34.52 30.07 -20.53
N SER A 16 -33.42 29.73 -19.87
CA SER A 16 -33.08 29.78 -18.46
C SER A 16 -31.55 29.74 -18.36
N SER A 17 -31.00 30.46 -17.38
CA SER A 17 -29.59 30.41 -17.00
C SER A 17 -29.22 29.01 -16.49
N GLU A 18 -28.21 28.39 -17.09
CA GLU A 18 -27.35 27.44 -16.38
C GLU A 18 -25.89 27.77 -16.72
N PRO A 19 -24.98 27.73 -15.73
CA PRO A 19 -23.57 28.03 -15.96
C PRO A 19 -23.00 26.94 -16.87
N VAL A 20 -22.47 27.32 -18.02
CA VAL A 20 -21.73 26.41 -18.89
C VAL A 20 -20.40 26.09 -18.20
N GLU A 21 -20.41 25.14 -17.27
CA GLU A 21 -19.22 24.36 -16.95
C GLU A 21 -18.90 23.56 -18.21
N VAL A 22 -17.91 24.02 -18.97
CA VAL A 22 -17.34 23.27 -20.07
C VAL A 22 -16.60 22.08 -19.46
N GLU A 23 -17.33 21.03 -19.10
CA GLU A 23 -16.77 19.70 -18.92
C GLU A 23 -16.14 19.32 -20.26
N GLN A 24 -14.83 19.50 -20.35
CA GLN A 24 -14.09 19.11 -21.54
C GLN A 24 -14.21 17.59 -21.63
N GLU A 25 -15.03 17.13 -22.57
CA GLU A 25 -15.19 15.70 -22.86
C GLU A 25 -13.82 15.02 -22.88
N PRO A 26 -13.67 13.90 -22.15
CA PRO A 26 -12.40 13.23 -22.02
C PRO A 26 -11.90 12.79 -23.40
N ILE A 27 -10.58 12.86 -23.58
CA ILE A 27 -9.93 12.69 -24.88
C ILE A 27 -10.32 11.35 -25.55
N TYR A 28 -10.54 10.30 -24.74
CA TYR A 28 -10.93 8.98 -25.25
C TYR A 28 -12.36 8.93 -25.81
N LEU A 29 -13.33 9.67 -25.25
CA LEU A 29 -14.69 9.72 -25.82
C LEU A 29 -14.68 10.41 -27.18
N ARG A 30 -14.03 11.59 -27.26
CA ARG A 30 -13.90 12.34 -28.52
C ARG A 30 -13.21 11.53 -29.62
N LEU A 31 -12.19 10.75 -29.26
CA LEU A 31 -11.47 9.91 -30.20
C LEU A 31 -12.31 8.69 -30.64
N PHE A 32 -13.11 8.14 -29.73
CA PHE A 32 -14.02 7.04 -30.03
C PHE A 32 -15.09 7.46 -31.05
N GLU A 33 -15.68 8.64 -30.87
CA GLU A 33 -16.60 9.26 -31.83
C GLU A 33 -16.04 9.40 -33.23
N LYS A 34 -14.84 9.95 -33.34
CA LYS A 34 -14.21 10.14 -34.65
C LYS A 34 -13.87 8.83 -35.35
N THR A 35 -13.57 7.77 -34.60
CA THR A 35 -13.03 6.53 -35.17
C THR A 35 -14.07 5.45 -35.46
N LYS A 36 -15.21 5.46 -34.76
CA LYS A 36 -16.22 4.40 -34.83
C LYS A 36 -17.55 4.83 -35.44
N LYS A 37 -17.75 6.14 -35.59
CA LYS A 37 -18.87 6.70 -36.33
C LYS A 37 -18.66 6.48 -37.83
N HIS A 38 -19.47 5.63 -38.44
CA HIS A 38 -19.42 5.38 -39.87
C HIS A 38 -20.54 6.15 -40.60
N LYS A 39 -20.30 6.43 -41.87
CA LYS A 39 -21.32 6.99 -42.77
C LYS A 39 -22.13 5.83 -43.35
N LYS A 40 -23.44 5.87 -43.13
CA LYS A 40 -24.39 4.98 -43.79
C LYS A 40 -24.54 5.41 -45.25
N LYS A 41 -24.95 4.48 -46.11
CA LYS A 41 -25.18 4.76 -47.54
C LYS A 41 -26.26 5.82 -47.77
N ASP A 42 -27.17 5.97 -46.82
CA ASP A 42 -28.27 6.95 -46.84
C ASP A 42 -27.86 8.36 -46.36
N GLY A 43 -26.56 8.64 -46.23
CA GLY A 43 -26.03 9.93 -45.73
C GLY A 43 -26.12 10.10 -44.21
N GLY A 44 -26.90 9.27 -43.52
CA GLY A 44 -26.95 9.19 -42.06
C GLY A 44 -25.62 8.76 -41.46
N SER A 45 -25.28 9.27 -40.28
CA SER A 45 -24.09 8.84 -39.54
C SER A 45 -24.52 8.04 -38.32
N GLY A 46 -23.95 6.86 -38.13
CA GLY A 46 -24.34 5.99 -37.01
C GLY A 46 -23.22 5.11 -36.53
N TRP A 47 -23.53 4.40 -35.45
CA TRP A 47 -22.65 3.48 -34.77
C TRP A 47 -23.07 2.06 -35.06
N GLU A 48 -22.13 1.12 -34.98
CA GLU A 48 -22.51 -0.28 -34.84
C GLU A 48 -23.07 -0.48 -33.42
N PRO A 49 -24.08 -1.35 -33.21
CA PRO A 49 -24.69 -1.56 -31.89
C PRO A 49 -23.69 -1.94 -30.78
N ILE A 50 -22.60 -2.61 -31.15
CA ILE A 50 -21.51 -2.96 -30.23
C ILE A 50 -20.68 -1.72 -29.86
N ALA A 51 -20.43 -0.84 -30.82
CA ALA A 51 -19.68 0.39 -30.58
C ALA A 51 -20.48 1.38 -29.71
N GLU A 52 -21.80 1.44 -29.90
CA GLU A 52 -22.70 2.25 -29.08
C GLU A 52 -22.66 1.82 -27.61
N LYS A 53 -22.74 0.52 -27.33
CA LYS A 53 -22.58 -0.01 -25.95
C LYS A 53 -21.23 0.33 -25.35
N ASN A 54 -20.15 0.17 -26.10
CA ASN A 54 -18.80 0.51 -25.63
C ASN A 54 -18.64 2.02 -25.35
N TYR A 55 -19.32 2.87 -26.13
CA TYR A 55 -19.32 4.31 -25.90
C TYR A 55 -20.05 4.68 -24.61
N GLU A 56 -21.22 4.07 -24.36
CA GLU A 56 -21.95 4.23 -23.10
C GLU A 56 -21.13 3.74 -21.89
N GLU A 57 -20.42 2.62 -22.03
CA GLU A 57 -19.53 2.11 -20.98
C GLU A 57 -18.36 3.07 -20.68
N LEU A 58 -17.76 3.67 -21.72
CA LEU A 58 -16.73 4.70 -21.54
C LEU A 58 -17.28 5.96 -20.85
N LYS A 59 -18.52 6.34 -21.14
CA LYS A 59 -19.17 7.49 -20.50
C LYS A 59 -19.42 7.23 -19.00
N LYS A 60 -19.93 6.04 -18.66
CA LYS A 60 -20.09 5.62 -17.24
C LYS A 60 -18.76 5.57 -16.50
N LEU A 61 -17.69 5.15 -17.17
CA LEU A 61 -16.35 5.11 -16.60
C LEU A 61 -15.87 6.53 -16.26
N HIS A 62 -16.07 7.49 -17.17
CA HIS A 62 -15.76 8.90 -16.94
C HIS A 62 -16.50 9.46 -15.72
N GLU A 63 -17.81 9.26 -15.67
CA GLU A 63 -18.68 9.70 -14.57
C GLU A 63 -18.21 9.13 -13.23
N ALA A 64 -17.90 7.83 -13.17
CA ALA A 64 -17.38 7.18 -11.97
C ALA A 64 -16.02 7.75 -11.50
N GLN A 65 -15.13 8.12 -12.44
CA GLN A 65 -13.83 8.71 -12.10
C GLN A 65 -13.96 10.16 -11.60
N ILE A 66 -14.93 10.92 -12.13
CA ILE A 66 -15.26 12.24 -11.60
C ILE A 66 -15.84 12.12 -10.19
N GLU A 67 -16.76 11.18 -9.95
CA GLU A 67 -17.36 10.97 -8.63
C GLU A 67 -16.33 10.53 -7.58
N GLU A 68 -15.39 9.65 -7.94
CA GLU A 68 -14.39 9.10 -7.01
C GLU A 68 -13.20 10.05 -6.78
N HIS A 69 -12.73 10.76 -7.81
CA HIS A 69 -11.47 11.52 -7.78
C HIS A 69 -11.64 13.02 -8.03
N GLY A 70 -12.86 13.49 -8.28
CA GLY A 70 -13.18 14.89 -8.60
C GLY A 70 -12.75 15.34 -10.01
N LYS A 71 -11.97 14.53 -10.73
CA LYS A 71 -11.54 14.77 -12.11
C LYS A 71 -11.18 13.46 -12.80
N ASP A 72 -11.37 13.41 -14.12
CA ASP A 72 -10.91 12.27 -14.91
C ASP A 72 -9.40 12.33 -15.17
N THR A 73 -8.66 11.47 -14.49
CA THR A 73 -7.21 11.31 -14.66
C THR A 73 -6.82 10.18 -15.61
N LEU A 74 -7.79 9.54 -16.27
CA LEU A 74 -7.55 8.30 -16.98
C LEU A 74 -6.91 8.54 -18.35
N ASN A 75 -5.84 7.79 -18.64
CA ASN A 75 -5.21 7.81 -19.95
C ASN A 75 -6.11 7.13 -20.99
N VAL A 76 -6.07 7.60 -22.24
CA VAL A 76 -6.84 7.07 -23.37
C VAL A 76 -6.65 5.56 -23.53
N LYS A 77 -5.41 5.07 -23.36
CA LYS A 77 -5.11 3.64 -23.44
C LYS A 77 -5.76 2.86 -22.32
N ASP A 78 -5.72 3.37 -21.09
CA ASP A 78 -6.23 2.68 -19.91
C ASP A 78 -7.76 2.62 -19.93
N ALA A 79 -8.41 3.72 -20.34
CA ALA A 79 -9.86 3.77 -20.57
C ALA A 79 -10.31 2.69 -21.57
N TYR A 80 -9.62 2.61 -22.71
CA TYR A 80 -9.92 1.62 -23.75
C TYR A 80 -9.62 0.19 -23.31
N ILE A 81 -8.54 -0.06 -22.56
CA ILE A 81 -8.26 -1.41 -22.05
C ILE A 81 -9.32 -1.86 -21.06
N LYS A 82 -9.81 -0.97 -20.20
CA LYS A 82 -10.88 -1.28 -19.24
C LYS A 82 -12.20 -1.67 -19.95
N VAL A 83 -12.61 -0.90 -20.95
CA VAL A 83 -13.90 -1.12 -21.65
C VAL A 83 -13.79 -2.17 -22.77
N LEU A 84 -12.83 -2.01 -23.68
CA LEU A 84 -12.70 -2.87 -24.86
C LEU A 84 -11.99 -4.20 -24.59
N LYS A 85 -11.42 -4.35 -23.39
CA LYS A 85 -10.54 -5.45 -22.95
C LYS A 85 -9.24 -5.51 -23.76
N PRO A 86 -8.16 -6.09 -23.22
CA PRO A 86 -6.98 -6.38 -24.01
C PRO A 86 -7.37 -7.24 -25.21
N LYS A 87 -7.08 -6.75 -26.42
CA LYS A 87 -7.34 -7.49 -27.65
C LYS A 87 -6.38 -8.69 -27.69
N SER A 88 -6.80 -9.82 -27.12
CA SER A 88 -6.04 -11.07 -27.09
C SER A 88 -6.05 -11.71 -28.48
N GLY A 89 -5.30 -11.13 -29.43
CA GLY A 89 -5.27 -11.66 -30.77
C GLY A 89 -4.38 -10.88 -31.72
N TYR A 90 -3.84 -11.58 -32.70
CA TYR A 90 -3.05 -11.02 -33.79
C TYR A 90 -3.78 -9.84 -34.44
N VAL A 91 -3.22 -8.64 -34.32
CA VAL A 91 -3.67 -7.49 -35.10
C VAL A 91 -3.11 -7.66 -36.51
N ARG A 92 -4.00 -8.02 -37.45
CA ARG A 92 -3.66 -8.22 -38.86
C ARG A 92 -3.04 -6.94 -39.42
N GLY A 93 -1.75 -6.99 -39.78
CA GLY A 93 -0.99 -5.86 -40.32
C GLY A 93 0.10 -5.25 -39.42
N LEU A 94 0.24 -5.66 -38.16
CA LEU A 94 1.30 -5.19 -37.25
C LEU A 94 2.52 -6.13 -37.14
N GLY A 95 2.78 -6.92 -38.18
CA GLY A 95 3.78 -7.99 -38.13
C GLY A 95 3.37 -9.11 -37.17
N SER A 96 4.16 -10.18 -37.10
CA SER A 96 3.94 -11.22 -36.10
C SER A 96 4.13 -10.60 -34.71
N GLY A 97 3.04 -10.31 -34.01
CA GLY A 97 3.08 -10.04 -32.57
C GLY A 97 3.86 -11.16 -31.87
N ALA A 98 4.43 -10.84 -30.70
CA ALA A 98 5.28 -11.75 -29.92
C ALA A 98 4.72 -13.18 -30.00
N ARG A 99 5.43 -14.06 -30.72
CA ARG A 99 5.05 -15.46 -30.80
C ARG A 99 4.98 -15.96 -29.36
N PRO A 100 3.90 -16.65 -28.96
CA PRO A 100 3.93 -17.44 -27.73
C PRO A 100 5.23 -18.26 -27.75
N PRO A 101 5.97 -18.35 -26.63
CA PRO A 101 7.22 -19.09 -26.60
C PRO A 101 6.99 -20.47 -27.21
N LYS A 102 7.78 -20.80 -28.24
CA LYS A 102 7.70 -22.12 -28.86
C LYS A 102 8.11 -23.11 -27.78
N LYS A 103 7.15 -23.87 -27.24
CA LYS A 103 7.41 -24.95 -26.27
C LYS A 103 8.54 -25.81 -26.83
N GLY A 104 9.74 -25.57 -26.33
CA GLY A 104 10.96 -26.18 -26.78
C GLY A 104 10.91 -27.61 -26.29
N ARG A 105 10.78 -28.55 -27.22
CA ARG A 105 10.74 -29.98 -26.94
C ARG A 105 12.15 -30.49 -26.55
N ASN A 106 12.78 -29.91 -25.52
CA ASN A 106 13.85 -30.46 -24.64
C ASN A 106 14.82 -29.42 -24.03
N GLY A 107 14.79 -28.13 -24.40
CA GLY A 107 15.71 -27.10 -23.86
C GLY A 107 15.19 -26.35 -22.63
N GLU A 108 13.92 -25.94 -22.64
CA GLU A 108 13.26 -25.20 -21.53
C GLU A 108 13.07 -26.06 -20.27
N ASN A 109 13.07 -27.39 -20.43
CA ASN A 109 12.89 -28.31 -19.31
C ASN A 109 14.10 -28.28 -18.35
N ASN A 110 15.33 -28.14 -18.86
CA ASN A 110 16.52 -28.18 -18.01
C ASN A 110 16.64 -26.92 -17.16
N GLU A 111 16.48 -25.74 -17.77
CA GLU A 111 16.49 -24.46 -17.03
C GLU A 111 15.33 -24.38 -16.04
N ARG A 112 14.13 -24.85 -16.41
CA ARG A 112 12.99 -24.92 -15.47
C ARG A 112 13.26 -25.89 -14.31
N VAL A 113 13.92 -27.02 -14.58
CA VAL A 113 14.30 -27.98 -13.54
C VAL A 113 15.38 -27.39 -12.64
N GLU A 114 16.39 -26.72 -13.18
CA GLU A 114 17.45 -26.04 -12.43
C GLU A 114 16.91 -24.89 -11.58
N LEU A 115 16.01 -24.06 -12.12
CA LEU A 115 15.34 -23.02 -11.36
C LEU A 115 14.45 -23.62 -10.27
N SER A 116 13.75 -24.72 -10.56
CA SER A 116 12.93 -25.41 -9.56
C SER A 116 13.79 -26.02 -8.44
N THR A 117 14.96 -26.57 -8.75
CA THR A 117 15.86 -27.10 -7.72
C THR A 117 16.47 -25.97 -6.90
N GLN A 118 16.87 -24.86 -7.52
CA GLN A 118 17.33 -23.67 -6.81
C GLN A 118 16.25 -23.07 -5.88
N VAL A 119 15.01 -23.00 -6.34
CA VAL A 119 13.90 -22.54 -5.50
C VAL A 119 13.69 -23.47 -4.30
N ASN A 120 13.78 -24.78 -4.50
CA ASN A 120 13.65 -25.75 -3.41
C ASN A 120 14.82 -25.63 -2.41
N THR A 121 16.06 -25.47 -2.88
CA THR A 121 17.23 -25.33 -2.00
C THR A 121 17.18 -24.01 -1.22
N LEU A 122 16.80 -22.91 -1.86
CA LEU A 122 16.61 -21.62 -1.19
C LEU A 122 15.47 -21.68 -0.17
N SER A 123 14.39 -22.40 -0.49
CA SER A 123 13.27 -22.57 0.46
C SER A 123 13.70 -23.36 1.69
N ALA A 124 14.48 -24.44 1.51
CA ALA A 124 15.02 -25.22 2.62
C ALA A 124 15.98 -24.38 3.48
N SER A 125 16.90 -23.63 2.85
CA SER A 125 17.84 -22.75 3.57
C SER A 125 17.12 -21.64 4.35
N ASN A 126 16.07 -21.04 3.77
CA ASN A 126 15.25 -20.06 4.49
C ASN A 126 14.56 -20.66 5.71
N GLU A 127 14.11 -21.92 5.63
CA GLU A 127 13.48 -22.58 6.75
C GLU A 127 14.49 -22.89 7.87
N GLU A 128 15.69 -23.36 7.52
CA GLU A 128 16.79 -23.54 8.49
C GLU A 128 17.15 -22.22 9.19
N LEU A 129 17.24 -21.13 8.44
CA LEU A 129 17.50 -19.79 9.00
C LEU A 129 16.36 -19.31 9.92
N ARG A 130 15.11 -19.66 9.63
CA ARG A 130 13.97 -19.34 10.49
C ARG A 130 14.03 -20.09 11.81
N VAL A 131 14.28 -21.40 11.75
CA VAL A 131 14.45 -22.23 12.96
C VAL A 131 15.62 -21.71 13.80
N SER A 132 16.76 -21.40 13.19
CA SER A 132 17.90 -20.83 13.91
C SER A 132 17.58 -19.48 14.57
N ASN A 133 16.84 -18.61 13.88
CA ASN A 133 16.39 -17.34 14.46
C ASN A 133 15.44 -17.55 15.65
N GLU A 134 14.55 -18.53 15.59
CA GLU A 134 13.64 -18.85 16.67
C GLU A 134 14.39 -19.37 17.90
N GLN A 135 15.39 -20.24 17.70
CA GLN A 135 16.28 -20.69 18.77
C GLN A 135 17.07 -19.55 19.41
N LEU A 136 17.60 -18.62 18.60
CA LEU A 136 18.32 -17.46 19.12
C LEU A 136 17.40 -16.53 19.92
N LYS A 137 16.15 -16.36 19.52
CA LYS A 137 15.16 -15.59 20.29
C LYS A 137 14.91 -16.24 21.65
N GLY A 138 14.68 -17.55 21.70
CA GLY A 138 14.49 -18.28 22.95
C GLY A 138 15.69 -18.15 23.88
N SER A 139 16.92 -18.35 23.37
CA SER A 139 18.13 -18.17 24.17
C SER A 139 18.30 -16.74 24.70
N ASN A 140 17.92 -15.74 23.92
CA ASN A 140 17.98 -14.34 24.35
C ASN A 140 16.95 -14.04 25.47
N GLU A 141 15.76 -14.65 25.40
CA GLU A 141 14.76 -14.54 26.48
C GLU A 141 15.23 -15.18 27.78
N GLU A 142 15.84 -16.38 27.71
CA GLU A 142 16.44 -17.04 28.87
C GLU A 142 17.56 -16.19 29.49
N LEU A 143 18.44 -15.62 28.66
CA LEU A 143 19.51 -14.74 29.13
C LEU A 143 18.95 -13.48 29.80
N LYS A 144 17.87 -12.89 29.26
CA LYS A 144 17.21 -11.74 29.89
C LYS A 144 16.63 -12.10 31.25
N ALA A 145 15.94 -13.24 31.35
CA ALA A 145 15.38 -13.72 32.61
C ALA A 145 16.48 -13.94 33.67
N SER A 146 17.58 -14.59 33.29
CA SER A 146 18.74 -14.79 34.18
C SER A 146 19.37 -13.45 34.61
N ASN A 147 19.43 -12.47 33.72
CA ASN A 147 19.94 -11.13 34.04
C ASN A 147 19.04 -10.39 35.04
N GLU A 148 17.72 -10.53 34.91
CA GLU A 148 16.74 -9.96 35.84
C GLU A 148 16.86 -10.60 37.23
N GLU A 149 17.02 -11.92 37.29
CA GLU A 149 17.25 -12.65 38.54
C GLU A 149 18.54 -12.20 39.23
N LEU A 150 19.64 -12.07 38.48
CA LEU A 150 20.91 -11.56 39.02
C LEU A 150 20.78 -10.14 39.57
N LYS A 151 20.03 -9.25 38.90
CA LYS A 151 19.76 -7.90 39.40
C LYS A 151 18.93 -7.92 40.69
N ALA A 152 17.95 -8.81 40.78
CA ALA A 152 17.14 -8.98 41.98
C ALA A 152 17.98 -9.49 43.16
N GLU A 153 18.81 -10.51 42.95
CA GLU A 153 19.73 -11.03 43.96
C GLU A 153 20.75 -9.97 44.41
N PHE A 154 21.35 -9.24 43.47
CA PHE A 154 22.26 -8.15 43.80
C PHE A 154 21.57 -7.08 44.68
N SER A 155 20.35 -6.69 44.31
CA SER A 155 19.56 -5.73 45.08
C SER A 155 19.21 -6.26 46.48
N ARG A 156 18.94 -7.56 46.60
CA ARG A 156 18.66 -8.23 47.88
C ARG A 156 19.89 -8.24 48.77
N MET A 157 21.04 -8.71 48.27
CA MET A 157 22.29 -8.72 49.02
C MET A 157 22.70 -7.32 49.47
N ASN A 158 22.52 -6.31 48.62
CA ASN A 158 22.87 -4.93 48.99
C ASN A 158 22.01 -4.42 50.15
N LYS A 159 20.69 -4.69 50.13
CA LYS A 159 19.80 -4.36 51.26
C LYS A 159 20.23 -5.09 52.53
N GLU A 160 20.47 -6.39 52.44
CA GLU A 160 20.87 -7.22 53.58
C GLU A 160 22.23 -6.78 54.16
N ALA A 161 23.17 -6.34 53.32
CA ALA A 161 24.44 -5.78 53.76
C ALA A 161 24.25 -4.47 54.54
N ILE A 162 23.39 -3.57 54.06
CA ILE A 162 23.06 -2.31 54.75
C ILE A 162 22.39 -2.61 56.10
N GLU A 163 21.43 -3.53 56.14
CA GLU A 163 20.74 -3.93 57.36
C GLU A 163 21.70 -4.55 58.39
N ARG A 164 22.63 -5.40 57.95
CA ARG A 164 23.69 -5.94 58.83
C ARG A 164 24.56 -4.83 59.41
N GLU A 165 24.96 -3.85 58.58
CA GLU A 165 25.77 -2.73 59.06
C GLU A 165 25.01 -1.86 60.07
N GLN A 166 23.74 -1.57 59.81
CA GLN A 166 22.87 -0.83 60.74
C GLN A 166 22.72 -1.58 62.07
N LYS A 167 22.45 -2.88 62.02
CA LYS A 167 22.34 -3.71 63.22
C LYS A 167 23.63 -3.71 64.06
N LEU A 168 24.80 -3.82 63.42
CA LEU A 168 26.08 -3.72 64.12
C LEU A 168 26.26 -2.35 64.79
N ARG A 169 25.84 -1.26 64.13
CA ARG A 169 25.88 0.09 64.71
C ARG A 169 24.94 0.21 65.92
N GLU A 170 23.74 -0.35 65.84
CA GLU A 170 22.77 -0.39 66.94
C GLU A 170 23.26 -1.22 68.12
N ASP A 171 23.78 -2.42 67.88
CA ASP A 171 24.33 -3.30 68.91
C ASP A 171 25.51 -2.62 69.64
N MET A 172 26.37 -1.91 68.91
CA MET A 172 27.46 -1.11 69.49
C MET A 172 26.94 0.03 70.36
N LEU A 173 25.94 0.80 69.88
CA LEU A 173 25.32 1.89 70.64
C LEU A 173 24.68 1.38 71.93
N LYS A 174 23.98 0.25 71.87
CA LYS A 174 23.37 -0.40 73.03
C LYS A 174 24.41 -0.82 74.06
N MET A 175 25.53 -1.41 73.64
CA MET A 175 26.64 -1.74 74.53
C MET A 175 27.21 -0.49 75.24
N PHE A 176 27.33 0.64 74.53
CA PHE A 176 27.76 1.90 75.14
C PHE A 176 26.75 2.45 76.15
N GLU A 177 25.45 2.33 75.89
CA GLU A 177 24.39 2.70 76.82
C GLU A 177 24.40 1.83 78.08
N ASP A 178 24.52 0.51 77.94
CA ASP A 178 24.57 -0.43 79.06
C ASP A 178 25.78 -0.15 79.98
N MET A 179 26.95 0.16 79.40
CA MET A 179 28.13 0.55 80.18
C MET A 179 27.91 1.84 80.98
N ARG A 180 27.28 2.85 80.37
CA ARG A 180 26.95 4.13 81.02
C ARG A 180 25.97 3.96 82.18
N ASN A 181 24.96 3.11 81.99
CA ASN A 181 23.91 2.85 82.97
C ASN A 181 24.39 1.97 84.14
N ASN A 182 25.36 1.07 83.91
CA ASN A 182 25.92 0.24 84.97
C ASN A 182 26.96 0.99 85.82
N GLY A 183 27.79 1.86 85.23
CA GLY A 183 28.76 2.68 85.99
C GLY A 183 28.11 3.72 86.92
N SER A 184 26.89 4.16 86.61
CA SER A 184 26.09 5.05 87.46
C SER A 184 25.41 4.32 88.63
N LYS A 185 25.10 3.02 88.49
CA LYS A 185 24.52 2.21 89.58
C LYS A 185 25.53 1.77 90.63
N THR A 186 26.80 1.62 90.28
CA THR A 186 27.86 1.21 91.23
C THR A 186 28.42 2.38 92.04
N SER A 187 28.02 3.62 91.73
CA SER A 187 28.53 4.86 92.35
C SER A 187 27.52 5.57 93.27
N SER A 188 26.36 4.95 93.54
CA SER A 188 25.37 5.41 94.52
C SER A 188 25.34 4.54 95.78
#